data_AF-A0A9E2PC37-F1
#
_entry.id   AF-A0A9E2PC37-F1
#
_cell.length_a   1.000
_cell.length_b   1.000
_cell.length_c   1.000
_cell.angle_alpha   90.00
_cell.angle_beta   90.00
_cell.angle_gamma   90.00
#
_symmetry.space_group_name_H-M   'P 1'
#
loop_
_entity.id
_entity.type
_entity.pdbx_description
1 polymer ?
#
loop_
_entity_poly.entity_id
_entity_poly.type
_entity_poly.pdbx_seq_one_letter_code
_entity_poly.pdbx_strand_id
1 'polypeptide(L)'
;MTESINSWIKEIEVPFPSLSDNTADAERFEKTLKTALNIQSVDMDIYLLAKLPELIRKNNFNLRCVLFKDHKRWHLAGITDNHTDTVAGLAIDLGTTTVVLRLLNLSDGQTLAESSFANPQISVGPDVLTRIHFAEKENGLETLKSLIVNGINSAVEKLCKSCNIRHSDIYLVSVAGNTAMTHLLLGLNPRYLIREPYIPVINRPGCQNARELGIKANESAKVFVFPNTGSYFGGDLIAGILYSGINRSENTSILVDVGTNAEVVLGNKNWLVACAGAAGPALEGGVTKMGMVAGPGVIDRISYDQKTQNFNVHTIEDLPPIGICGSGLIDLAAALFLSGMID
;
A
#
# COMPACT_ATOMS: atom_id res chain seq x y z
N MET A 1 -11.15 7.28 16.22
CA MET A 1 -10.69 7.88 14.95
C MET A 1 -11.51 9.13 14.74
N THR A 2 -11.09 10.23 15.38
CA THR A 2 -11.68 11.58 15.26
C THR A 2 -10.60 12.61 15.62
N GLU A 3 -9.37 12.39 15.15
CA GLU A 3 -8.52 13.53 14.82
C GLU A 3 -8.78 13.78 13.34
N SER A 4 -9.24 14.99 13.04
CA SER A 4 -9.99 15.33 11.84
C SER A 4 -9.31 14.89 10.55
N ILE A 5 -10.13 14.43 9.60
CA ILE A 5 -9.80 14.20 8.19
C ILE A 5 -9.21 15.46 7.49
N ASN A 6 -9.17 16.62 8.16
CA ASN A 6 -8.51 17.86 7.71
C ASN A 6 -6.96 17.92 7.90
N SER A 7 -6.24 16.81 8.14
CA SER A 7 -4.84 16.89 8.63
C SER A 7 -3.74 17.01 7.57
N TRP A 8 -3.97 16.58 6.32
CA TRP A 8 -2.90 16.59 5.30
C TRP A 8 -2.78 17.89 4.53
N ILE A 9 -3.80 18.74 4.54
CA ILE A 9 -3.80 19.97 3.76
C ILE A 9 -3.92 21.16 4.71
N LYS A 10 -2.95 22.07 4.64
CA LYS A 10 -2.90 23.26 5.50
C LYS A 10 -2.74 24.51 4.66
N GLU A 11 -3.69 25.42 4.79
CA GLU A 11 -3.57 26.77 4.26
C GLU A 11 -2.75 27.65 5.21
N ILE A 12 -1.82 28.41 4.65
CA ILE A 12 -1.00 29.37 5.37
C ILE A 12 -0.90 30.68 4.60
N GLU A 13 -0.80 31.79 5.33
CA GLU A 13 -0.53 33.11 4.77
C GLU A 13 0.89 33.53 5.14
N VAL A 14 1.76 33.62 4.13
CA VAL A 14 3.16 34.00 4.31
C VAL A 14 3.24 35.54 4.36
N PRO A 15 3.92 36.15 5.35
CA PRO A 15 4.01 37.61 5.43
C PRO A 15 4.69 38.22 4.19
N PHE A 16 4.20 39.35 3.68
CA PHE A 16 4.87 40.03 2.56
C PHE A 16 6.31 40.46 2.92
N PRO A 17 7.29 40.29 2.01
CA PRO A 17 8.63 40.83 2.20
C PRO A 17 8.60 42.36 2.16
N SER A 18 9.52 43.00 2.87
CA SER A 18 9.66 44.46 2.88
C SER A 18 11.12 44.87 3.04
N LEU A 19 11.44 46.15 2.86
CA LEU A 19 12.79 46.65 3.14
C LEU A 19 13.20 46.45 4.62
N SER A 20 12.21 46.45 5.53
CA SER A 20 12.40 46.15 6.95
C SER A 20 12.43 44.65 7.28
N ASP A 21 12.06 43.79 6.34
CA ASP A 21 12.08 42.33 6.49
C ASP A 21 12.46 41.68 5.15
N ASN A 22 13.76 41.53 4.96
CA ASN A 22 14.41 40.90 3.82
C ASN A 22 14.74 39.41 4.05
N THR A 23 14.05 38.76 5.00
CA THR A 23 14.20 37.32 5.29
C THR A 23 13.96 36.49 4.02
N ALA A 24 14.78 35.46 3.80
CA ALA A 24 14.67 34.58 2.64
C ALA A 24 13.31 33.87 2.56
N ASP A 25 12.84 33.59 1.34
CA ASP A 25 11.52 32.97 1.09
C ASP A 25 11.34 31.65 1.85
N ALA A 26 12.38 30.79 1.86
CA ALA A 26 12.36 29.51 2.56
C ALA A 26 12.23 29.66 4.07
N GLU A 27 13.02 30.55 4.69
CA GLU A 27 12.98 30.79 6.15
C GLU A 27 11.65 31.42 6.58
N ARG A 28 11.15 32.37 5.78
CA ARG A 28 9.86 33.03 6.00
C ARG A 28 8.71 32.03 5.92
N PHE A 29 8.71 31.18 4.90
CA PHE A 29 7.74 30.12 4.73
C PHE A 29 7.81 29.10 5.88
N GLU A 30 9.02 28.61 6.21
CA GLU A 30 9.23 27.63 7.28
C GLU A 30 8.76 28.16 8.64
N LYS A 31 9.09 29.41 8.98
CA LYS A 31 8.63 30.05 10.21
C LYS A 31 7.11 30.14 10.27
N THR A 32 6.48 30.51 9.16
CA THR A 32 5.02 30.59 9.05
C THR A 32 4.38 29.22 9.26
N LEU A 33 4.90 28.19 8.58
CA LEU A 33 4.40 26.83 8.66
C LEU A 33 4.59 26.21 10.06
N LYS A 34 5.76 26.43 10.69
CA LYS A 34 6.04 26.02 12.08
C LYS A 34 5.05 26.61 13.07
N THR A 35 4.76 27.91 12.92
CA THR A 35 3.80 28.62 13.76
C THR A 35 2.38 28.09 13.54
N ALA A 36 1.97 27.92 12.28
CA ALA A 36 0.63 27.47 11.91
C ALA A 36 0.31 26.03 12.35
N LEU A 37 1.33 25.17 12.44
CA LEU A 37 1.19 23.76 12.86
C LEU A 37 1.59 23.51 14.32
N ASN A 38 2.17 24.51 15.00
CA ASN A 38 2.79 24.37 16.32
C ASN A 38 3.86 23.25 16.36
N ILE A 39 4.85 23.33 15.47
CA ILE A 39 5.91 22.32 15.30
C ILE A 39 7.30 22.95 15.30
N GLN A 40 8.32 22.14 15.62
CA GLN A 40 9.71 22.60 15.68
C GLN A 40 10.46 22.54 14.35
N SER A 41 10.13 21.57 13.48
CA SER A 41 10.82 21.32 12.22
C SER A 41 9.89 20.70 11.19
N VAL A 42 10.14 21.02 9.91
CA VAL A 42 9.49 20.42 8.75
C VAL A 42 10.55 20.16 7.68
N ASP A 43 10.59 18.94 7.17
CA ASP A 43 11.51 18.53 6.12
C ASP A 43 10.95 19.02 4.78
N MET A 44 11.74 19.83 4.08
CA MET A 44 11.41 20.40 2.77
C MET A 44 12.48 19.98 1.76
N ASP A 45 12.05 19.36 0.67
CA ASP A 45 12.96 18.93 -0.38
C ASP A 45 13.50 20.12 -1.17
N ILE A 46 14.79 20.09 -1.55
CA ILE A 46 15.43 21.16 -2.33
C ILE A 46 14.71 21.45 -3.64
N TYR A 47 14.10 20.44 -4.25
CA TYR A 47 13.29 20.59 -5.46
C TYR A 47 12.07 21.49 -5.24
N LEU A 48 11.42 21.37 -4.08
CA LEU A 48 10.27 22.20 -3.74
C LEU A 48 10.72 23.61 -3.36
N LEU A 49 11.83 23.71 -2.60
CA LEU A 49 12.45 25.00 -2.25
C LEU A 49 12.86 25.80 -3.49
N ALA A 50 13.36 25.13 -4.54
CA ALA A 50 13.72 25.79 -5.80
C ALA A 50 12.52 26.44 -6.52
N LYS A 51 11.31 25.92 -6.31
CA LYS A 51 10.06 26.47 -6.88
C LYS A 51 9.34 27.45 -5.96
N LEU A 52 9.73 27.47 -4.69
CA LEU A 52 9.03 28.20 -3.64
C LEU A 52 8.88 29.71 -3.92
N PRO A 53 9.90 30.44 -4.41
CA PRO A 53 9.76 31.88 -4.67
C PRO A 53 8.63 32.23 -5.65
N GLU A 54 8.53 31.47 -6.75
CA GLU A 54 7.48 31.65 -7.76
C GLU A 54 6.11 31.22 -7.23
N LEU A 55 6.05 30.11 -6.48
CA LEU A 55 4.81 29.62 -5.87
C LEU A 55 4.22 30.61 -4.87
N ILE A 56 5.05 31.20 -4.00
CA ILE A 56 4.62 32.24 -3.04
C ILE A 56 3.98 33.42 -3.78
N ARG A 57 4.66 33.96 -4.80
CA ARG A 57 4.23 35.17 -5.51
C ARG A 57 3.01 34.92 -6.38
N LYS A 58 2.98 33.81 -7.12
CA LYS A 58 1.85 33.44 -7.99
C LYS A 58 0.54 33.28 -7.22
N ASN A 59 0.61 32.83 -5.97
CA ASN A 59 -0.57 32.64 -5.12
C ASN A 59 -0.82 33.81 -4.16
N ASN A 60 -0.26 35.00 -4.41
CA ASN A 60 -0.41 36.18 -3.55
C ASN A 60 -0.15 35.88 -2.07
N PHE A 61 0.90 35.09 -1.80
CA PHE A 61 1.36 34.73 -0.46
C PHE A 61 0.39 33.85 0.36
N ASN A 62 -0.71 33.37 -0.24
CA ASN A 62 -1.60 32.39 0.37
C ASN A 62 -1.32 31.01 -0.25
N LEU A 63 -0.85 30.07 0.57
CA LEU A 63 -0.40 28.76 0.09
C LEU A 63 -1.18 27.61 0.72
N ARG A 64 -1.61 26.67 -0.13
CA ARG A 64 -2.22 25.41 0.28
C ARG A 64 -1.14 24.32 0.30
N CYS A 65 -0.67 23.96 1.49
CA CYS A 65 0.44 23.02 1.70
C CYS A 65 -0.07 21.60 1.93
N VAL A 66 0.50 20.62 1.24
CA VAL A 66 0.25 19.19 1.50
C VAL A 66 1.36 18.65 2.40
N LEU A 67 0.97 18.12 3.55
CA LEU A 67 1.83 17.75 4.65
C LEU A 67 1.61 16.30 5.04
N PHE A 68 2.69 15.65 5.44
CA PHE A 68 2.63 14.31 6.03
C PHE A 68 3.51 14.25 7.26
N LYS A 69 2.98 13.72 8.36
CA LYS A 69 3.75 13.48 9.58
C LYS A 69 4.10 12.01 9.67
N ASP A 70 5.38 11.68 9.61
CA ASP A 70 5.85 10.34 9.97
C ASP A 70 6.10 10.26 11.50
N HIS A 71 6.63 9.13 11.97
CA HIS A 71 6.94 8.93 13.40
C HIS A 71 7.91 9.95 14.03
N LYS A 72 8.70 10.68 13.24
CA LYS A 72 9.76 11.59 13.69
C LYS A 72 9.53 13.03 13.26
N ARG A 73 9.06 13.26 12.04
CA ARG A 73 9.11 14.58 11.37
C ARG A 73 7.89 14.85 10.51
N TRP A 74 7.61 16.13 10.34
CA TRP A 74 6.71 16.63 9.32
C TRP A 74 7.44 16.75 7.99
N HIS A 75 6.79 16.36 6.91
CA HIS A 75 7.27 16.44 5.55
C HIS A 75 6.34 17.34 4.75
N LEU A 76 6.90 18.30 4.02
CA LEU A 76 6.15 19.02 3.00
C LEU A 76 6.20 18.21 1.69
N ALA A 77 5.05 17.66 1.31
CA ALA A 77 4.89 16.83 0.12
C ALA A 77 4.51 17.64 -1.14
N GLY A 78 4.04 18.87 -0.96
CA GLY A 78 3.78 19.78 -2.06
C GLY A 78 3.09 21.06 -1.64
N ILE A 79 2.99 22.00 -2.58
CA ILE A 79 2.24 23.24 -2.45
C ILE A 79 1.33 23.30 -3.66
N THR A 80 0.02 23.38 -3.42
CA THR A 80 -1.00 23.48 -4.47
C THR A 80 -1.47 24.93 -4.57
N ASP A 81 -2.02 25.28 -5.71
CA ASP A 81 -2.80 26.53 -5.81
C ASP A 81 -4.24 26.29 -5.31
N ASN A 82 -4.97 27.38 -5.10
CA ASN A 82 -6.37 27.35 -4.69
C ASN A 82 -7.32 26.88 -5.81
N HIS A 83 -6.79 26.64 -7.02
CA HIS A 83 -7.53 26.19 -8.20
C HIS A 83 -7.31 24.70 -8.52
N THR A 84 -6.48 24.00 -7.73
CA THR A 84 -6.26 22.57 -7.90
C THR A 84 -7.47 21.84 -7.34
N ASP A 85 -8.33 21.36 -8.25
CA ASP A 85 -9.60 20.71 -7.92
C ASP A 85 -9.41 19.47 -7.03
N THR A 86 -8.35 18.68 -7.27
CA THR A 86 -8.11 17.42 -6.57
C THR A 86 -6.69 17.32 -6.02
N VAL A 87 -6.58 17.17 -4.70
CA VAL A 87 -5.32 16.82 -4.03
C VAL A 87 -5.40 15.33 -3.70
N ALA A 88 -4.69 14.50 -4.48
CA ALA A 88 -4.85 13.05 -4.42
C ALA A 88 -3.77 12.35 -3.58
N GLY A 89 -4.15 11.21 -3.03
CA GLY A 89 -3.28 10.24 -2.39
C GLY A 89 -3.43 8.87 -3.03
N LEU A 90 -2.41 8.03 -2.88
CA LEU A 90 -2.40 6.67 -3.41
C LEU A 90 -2.07 5.67 -2.30
N ALA A 91 -2.92 4.69 -2.08
CA ALA A 91 -2.64 3.55 -1.23
C ALA A 91 -2.30 2.33 -2.09
N ILE A 92 -1.17 1.70 -1.81
CA ILE A 92 -0.66 0.53 -2.53
C ILE A 92 -0.57 -0.63 -1.55
N ASP A 93 -1.34 -1.69 -1.81
CA ASP A 93 -1.13 -3.00 -1.23
C ASP A 93 -0.26 -3.83 -2.18
N LEU A 94 0.95 -4.12 -1.72
CA LEU A 94 2.04 -4.72 -2.48
C LEU A 94 2.16 -6.21 -2.12
N GLY A 95 1.22 -7.00 -2.66
CA GLY A 95 1.22 -8.44 -2.51
C GLY A 95 2.22 -9.15 -3.43
N THR A 96 2.55 -10.39 -3.06
CA THR A 96 3.43 -11.25 -3.86
C THR A 96 2.80 -11.63 -5.19
N THR A 97 1.49 -11.93 -5.20
CA THR A 97 0.73 -12.37 -6.38
C THR A 97 -0.06 -11.23 -7.02
N THR A 98 -0.69 -10.38 -6.21
CA THR A 98 -1.56 -9.28 -6.66
C THR A 98 -1.10 -7.98 -6.04
N VAL A 99 -1.18 -6.89 -6.79
CA VAL A 99 -0.94 -5.53 -6.33
C VAL A 99 -2.21 -4.74 -6.50
N VAL A 100 -2.66 -4.05 -5.44
CA VAL A 100 -3.89 -3.26 -5.43
C VAL A 100 -3.57 -1.81 -5.14
N LEU A 101 -4.11 -0.90 -5.95
CA LEU A 101 -3.96 0.54 -5.81
C LEU A 101 -5.32 1.17 -5.58
N ARG A 102 -5.42 2.02 -4.56
CA ARG A 102 -6.57 2.91 -4.34
C ARG A 102 -6.13 4.35 -4.46
N LEU A 103 -6.79 5.10 -5.32
CA LEU A 103 -6.63 6.53 -5.46
C LEU A 103 -7.67 7.22 -4.57
N LEU A 104 -7.24 8.17 -3.73
CA LEU A 104 -8.10 8.86 -2.77
C LEU A 104 -8.02 10.38 -2.96
N ASN A 105 -9.11 11.08 -2.66
CA ASN A 105 -9.07 12.52 -2.43
C ASN A 105 -8.62 12.79 -0.99
N LEU A 106 -7.51 13.50 -0.80
CA LEU A 106 -6.95 13.80 0.52
C LEU A 106 -7.76 14.87 1.28
N SER A 107 -8.69 15.56 0.63
CA SER A 107 -9.51 16.59 1.27
C SER A 107 -10.66 15.99 2.08
N ASP A 108 -11.23 14.87 1.62
CA ASP A 108 -12.42 14.24 2.21
C ASP A 108 -12.24 12.74 2.52
N GLY A 109 -11.14 12.13 2.07
CA GLY A 109 -10.83 10.72 2.26
C GLY A 109 -11.58 9.76 1.32
N GLN A 110 -12.34 10.27 0.34
CA GLN A 110 -13.11 9.42 -0.57
C GLN A 110 -12.21 8.69 -1.57
N THR A 111 -12.53 7.41 -1.83
CA THR A 111 -11.90 6.64 -2.90
C THR A 111 -12.41 7.13 -4.25
N LEU A 112 -11.49 7.61 -5.10
CA LEU A 112 -11.76 8.09 -6.45
C LEU A 112 -11.80 6.94 -7.46
N ALA A 113 -10.87 5.99 -7.33
CA ALA A 113 -10.80 4.79 -8.16
C ALA A 113 -9.93 3.70 -7.49
N GLU A 114 -10.11 2.47 -7.95
CA GLU A 114 -9.32 1.31 -7.54
C GLU A 114 -8.85 0.56 -8.79
N SER A 115 -7.64 -0.02 -8.72
CA SER A 115 -7.09 -0.87 -9.76
C SER A 115 -6.29 -2.00 -9.12
N SER A 116 -6.47 -3.21 -9.61
CA SER A 116 -5.69 -4.38 -9.22
C SER A 116 -5.01 -5.02 -10.43
N PHE A 117 -3.80 -5.55 -10.24
CA PHE A 117 -3.09 -6.28 -11.29
C PHE A 117 -2.21 -7.39 -10.71
N ALA A 118 -1.93 -8.41 -11.51
CA ALA A 118 -0.97 -9.46 -11.14
C ALA A 118 0.44 -8.87 -11.02
N ASN A 119 1.15 -9.18 -9.94
CA ASN A 119 2.50 -8.69 -9.69
C ASN A 119 3.44 -9.14 -10.83
N PRO A 120 4.03 -8.22 -11.62
CA PRO A 120 4.85 -8.57 -12.79
C PRO A 120 6.10 -9.40 -12.44
N GLN A 121 6.53 -9.39 -11.18
CA GLN A 121 7.63 -10.22 -10.68
C GLN A 121 7.30 -11.72 -10.74
N ILE A 122 6.05 -12.12 -10.96
CA ILE A 122 5.66 -13.51 -11.19
C ILE A 122 6.37 -14.14 -12.39
N SER A 123 6.78 -13.32 -13.37
CA SER A 123 7.59 -13.74 -14.51
C SER A 123 8.99 -14.24 -14.13
N VAL A 124 9.50 -13.81 -12.97
CA VAL A 124 10.79 -14.26 -12.40
C VAL A 124 10.58 -15.46 -11.49
N GLY A 125 9.53 -15.44 -10.67
CA GLY A 125 9.21 -16.52 -9.75
C GLY A 125 7.86 -16.31 -9.04
N PRO A 126 7.11 -17.39 -8.78
CA PRO A 126 5.80 -17.31 -8.16
C PRO A 126 5.88 -16.87 -6.69
N ASP A 127 6.94 -17.26 -5.99
CA ASP A 127 7.12 -17.03 -4.55
C ASP A 127 8.29 -16.08 -4.21
N VAL A 128 8.33 -15.66 -2.94
CA VAL A 128 9.33 -14.74 -2.40
C VAL A 128 10.75 -15.33 -2.43
N LEU A 129 10.94 -16.60 -2.10
CA LEU A 129 12.28 -17.22 -2.03
C LEU A 129 12.94 -17.24 -3.40
N THR A 130 12.18 -17.64 -4.43
CA THR A 130 12.65 -17.66 -5.82
C THR A 130 13.08 -16.25 -6.26
N ARG A 131 12.29 -15.21 -5.93
CA ARG A 131 12.65 -13.82 -6.24
C ARG A 131 13.89 -13.36 -5.50
N ILE A 132 14.07 -13.74 -4.24
CA ILE A 132 15.27 -13.40 -3.46
C ILE A 132 16.52 -14.06 -4.06
N HIS A 133 16.45 -15.34 -4.43
CA HIS A 133 17.55 -16.01 -5.12
C HIS A 133 17.87 -15.38 -6.49
N PHE A 134 16.85 -14.93 -7.23
CA PHE A 134 17.06 -14.20 -8.46
C PHE A 134 17.73 -12.85 -8.21
N ALA A 135 17.34 -12.13 -7.16
CA ALA A 135 17.92 -10.83 -6.80
C ALA A 135 19.44 -10.89 -6.53
N GLU A 136 19.97 -12.06 -6.17
CA GLU A 136 21.40 -12.30 -5.97
C GLU A 136 22.19 -12.46 -7.28
N LYS A 137 21.51 -12.69 -8.40
CA LYS A 137 22.15 -12.75 -9.72
C LYS A 137 22.51 -11.34 -10.19
N GLU A 138 23.42 -11.27 -11.16
CA GLU A 138 23.77 -10.01 -11.80
C GLU A 138 22.51 -9.29 -12.33
N ASN A 139 22.35 -8.02 -11.96
CA ASN A 139 21.19 -7.16 -12.27
C ASN A 139 19.82 -7.69 -11.81
N GLY A 140 19.79 -8.74 -10.99
CA GLY A 140 18.54 -9.39 -10.58
C GLY A 140 17.64 -8.50 -9.73
N LEU A 141 18.23 -7.79 -8.76
CA LEU A 141 17.51 -6.85 -7.90
C LEU A 141 16.94 -5.66 -8.68
N GLU A 142 17.73 -5.07 -9.58
CA GLU A 142 17.30 -3.96 -10.42
C GLU A 142 16.17 -4.39 -11.37
N THR A 143 16.27 -5.59 -11.95
CA THR A 143 15.21 -6.18 -12.78
C THR A 143 13.91 -6.32 -11.99
N LEU A 144 13.96 -6.91 -10.78
CA LEU A 144 12.78 -7.07 -9.93
C LEU A 144 12.17 -5.74 -9.50
N LYS A 145 13.00 -4.74 -9.16
CA LYS A 145 12.56 -3.37 -8.84
C LYS A 145 11.88 -2.72 -10.05
N SER A 146 12.50 -2.81 -11.23
CA SER A 146 11.97 -2.25 -12.46
C SER A 146 10.61 -2.86 -12.83
N LEU A 147 10.48 -4.19 -12.73
CA LEU A 147 9.21 -4.89 -12.98
C LEU A 147 8.07 -4.35 -12.12
N ILE A 148 8.29 -4.22 -10.81
CA ILE A 148 7.23 -3.77 -9.90
C ILE A 148 6.93 -2.27 -10.07
N VAL A 149 7.95 -1.43 -10.21
CA VAL A 149 7.78 0.02 -10.42
C VAL A 149 7.03 0.30 -11.73
N ASN A 150 7.35 -0.43 -12.81
CA ASN A 150 6.64 -0.29 -14.09
C ASN A 150 5.18 -0.74 -14.02
N GLY A 151 4.91 -1.82 -13.26
CA GLY A 151 3.54 -2.27 -12.97
C GLY A 151 2.73 -1.21 -12.23
N ILE A 152 3.28 -0.68 -11.12
CA ILE A 152 2.67 0.41 -10.35
C ILE A 152 2.41 1.62 -11.23
N ASN A 153 3.39 2.06 -12.01
CA ASN A 153 3.28 3.24 -12.88
C ASN A 153 2.20 3.08 -13.96
N SER A 154 2.07 1.87 -14.52
CA SER A 154 1.03 1.55 -15.50
C SER A 154 -0.37 1.57 -14.86
N ALA A 155 -0.51 1.10 -13.63
CA ALA A 155 -1.77 1.17 -12.88
C ALA A 155 -2.11 2.61 -12.47
N VAL A 156 -1.13 3.40 -12.02
CA VAL A 156 -1.31 4.83 -11.74
C VAL A 156 -1.78 5.59 -12.96
N GLU A 157 -1.20 5.32 -14.14
CA GLU A 157 -1.61 5.99 -15.38
C GLU A 157 -3.07 5.66 -15.74
N LYS A 158 -3.50 4.41 -15.56
CA LYS A 158 -4.90 4.00 -15.78
C LYS A 158 -5.86 4.69 -14.80
N LEU A 159 -5.52 4.71 -13.52
CA LEU A 159 -6.32 5.38 -12.47
C LEU A 159 -6.45 6.89 -12.72
N CYS A 160 -5.34 7.54 -13.07
CA CYS A 160 -5.33 8.97 -13.38
C CYS A 160 -6.24 9.28 -14.58
N LYS A 161 -6.16 8.46 -15.64
CA LYS A 161 -7.02 8.59 -16.83
C LYS A 161 -8.50 8.38 -16.50
N SER A 162 -8.87 7.40 -15.68
CA SER A 162 -10.27 7.14 -15.32
C SER A 162 -10.89 8.26 -14.48
N CYS A 163 -10.08 8.98 -13.70
CA CYS A 163 -10.54 10.08 -12.85
C CYS A 163 -10.29 11.47 -13.46
N ASN A 164 -9.74 11.56 -14.67
CA ASN A 164 -9.33 12.81 -15.31
C ASN A 164 -8.41 13.69 -14.42
N ILE A 165 -7.48 13.07 -13.71
CA ILE A 165 -6.43 13.76 -12.95
C ILE A 165 -5.05 13.47 -13.54
N ARG A 166 -4.04 14.23 -13.16
CA ARG A 166 -2.65 13.97 -13.54
C ARG A 166 -1.93 13.26 -12.39
N HIS A 167 -0.94 12.44 -12.72
CA HIS A 167 0.02 11.92 -11.73
C HIS A 167 0.64 13.00 -10.83
N SER A 168 0.85 14.23 -11.34
CA SER A 168 1.33 15.38 -10.56
C SER A 168 0.38 15.84 -9.45
N ASP A 169 -0.87 15.39 -9.49
CA ASP A 169 -1.88 15.71 -8.50
C ASP A 169 -1.89 14.67 -7.35
N ILE A 170 -1.04 13.64 -7.41
CA ILE A 170 -0.81 12.65 -6.34
C ILE A 170 0.36 13.10 -5.47
N TYR A 171 0.08 13.48 -4.22
CA TYR A 171 1.09 14.06 -3.31
C TYR A 171 1.58 13.09 -2.25
N LEU A 172 0.71 12.19 -1.79
CA LEU A 172 1.02 11.23 -0.74
C LEU A 172 0.79 9.81 -1.26
N VAL A 173 1.78 8.95 -1.10
CA VAL A 173 1.68 7.53 -1.42
C VAL A 173 1.95 6.74 -0.16
N SER A 174 1.13 5.73 0.12
CA SER A 174 1.38 4.75 1.18
C SER A 174 1.56 3.38 0.55
N VAL A 175 2.54 2.62 1.02
CA VAL A 175 2.82 1.27 0.55
C VAL A 175 2.84 0.31 1.73
N ALA A 176 1.95 -0.67 1.72
CA ALA A 176 1.94 -1.79 2.63
C ALA A 176 2.24 -3.08 1.85
N GLY A 177 2.95 -4.02 2.44
CA GLY A 177 3.35 -5.27 1.81
C GLY A 177 4.34 -6.00 2.69
N ASN A 178 4.54 -7.29 2.43
CA ASN A 178 5.47 -8.08 3.23
C ASN A 178 6.91 -7.55 3.15
N THR A 179 7.74 -7.94 4.11
CA THR A 179 9.12 -7.43 4.24
C THR A 179 9.91 -7.62 2.93
N ALA A 180 9.78 -8.76 2.26
CA ALA A 180 10.50 -9.00 1.02
C ALA A 180 10.03 -8.08 -0.12
N MET A 181 8.71 -7.92 -0.30
CA MET A 181 8.16 -7.05 -1.34
C MET A 181 8.58 -5.59 -1.15
N THR A 182 8.56 -5.09 0.08
CA THR A 182 9.02 -3.72 0.38
C THR A 182 10.53 -3.56 0.14
N HIS A 183 11.36 -4.56 0.44
CA HIS A 183 12.79 -4.54 0.11
C HIS A 183 13.04 -4.50 -1.41
N LEU A 184 12.30 -5.28 -2.20
CA LEU A 184 12.42 -5.27 -3.66
C LEU A 184 12.01 -3.93 -4.26
N LEU A 185 10.89 -3.34 -3.80
CA LEU A 185 10.46 -2.00 -4.24
C LEU A 185 11.52 -0.93 -3.93
N LEU A 186 12.11 -0.98 -2.74
CA LEU A 186 13.13 -0.03 -2.30
C LEU A 186 14.49 -0.28 -2.96
N GLY A 187 14.71 -1.42 -3.62
CA GLY A 187 16.01 -1.82 -4.15
C GLY A 187 17.02 -2.16 -3.06
N LEU A 188 16.55 -2.69 -1.92
CA LEU A 188 17.37 -3.15 -0.82
C LEU A 188 17.73 -4.62 -1.01
N ASN A 189 18.96 -5.00 -0.65
CA ASN A 189 19.44 -6.38 -0.78
C ASN A 189 18.63 -7.33 0.12
N PRO A 190 17.83 -8.26 -0.44
CA PRO A 190 16.95 -9.12 0.35
C PRO A 190 17.62 -10.44 0.76
N ARG A 191 18.91 -10.65 0.42
CA ARG A 191 19.62 -11.93 0.58
C ARG A 191 19.49 -12.55 1.98
N TYR A 192 19.58 -11.75 3.02
CA TYR A 192 19.57 -12.24 4.41
C TYR A 192 18.18 -12.41 5.01
N LEU A 193 17.10 -12.12 4.27
CA LEU A 193 15.74 -12.34 4.74
C LEU A 193 15.43 -13.83 4.94
N ILE A 194 15.94 -14.69 4.05
CA ILE A 194 15.66 -16.15 4.02
C ILE A 194 16.80 -16.99 4.60
N ARG A 195 17.83 -16.36 5.17
CA ARG A 195 19.00 -17.02 5.73
C ARG A 195 19.08 -16.72 7.20
N GLU A 196 19.28 -17.75 8.01
CA GLU A 196 19.48 -17.61 9.44
C GLU A 196 20.58 -16.55 9.74
N PRO A 197 20.33 -15.58 10.65
CA PRO A 197 19.19 -15.46 11.56
C PRO A 197 18.01 -14.59 11.06
N TYR A 198 17.75 -14.55 9.76
CA TYR A 198 16.57 -13.94 9.10
C TYR A 198 16.46 -12.44 9.36
N ILE A 199 17.49 -11.69 8.94
CA ILE A 199 17.64 -10.28 9.29
C ILE A 199 17.34 -9.38 8.07
N PRO A 200 16.30 -8.53 8.13
CA PRO A 200 16.06 -7.52 7.11
C PRO A 200 17.09 -6.39 7.17
N VAL A 201 17.25 -5.68 6.05
CA VAL A 201 18.09 -4.48 5.98
C VAL A 201 17.50 -3.39 6.88
N ILE A 202 16.18 -3.22 6.85
CA ILE A 202 15.48 -2.19 7.61
C ILE A 202 14.05 -2.63 7.97
N ASN A 203 13.66 -2.34 9.21
CA ASN A 203 12.29 -2.55 9.69
C ASN A 203 11.41 -1.29 9.59
N ARG A 204 12.00 -0.09 9.51
CA ARG A 204 11.24 1.17 9.47
C ARG A 204 11.77 2.07 8.37
N PRO A 205 11.41 1.83 7.09
CA PRO A 205 11.92 2.61 5.97
C PRO A 205 11.51 4.09 6.03
N GLY A 206 10.34 4.40 6.57
CA GLY A 206 9.84 5.77 6.69
C GLY A 206 9.40 6.36 5.36
N CYS A 207 9.54 7.69 5.21
CA CYS A 207 9.18 8.40 3.99
C CYS A 207 10.34 8.45 2.99
N GLN A 208 10.06 8.05 1.76
CA GLN A 208 10.93 8.20 0.60
C GLN A 208 10.37 9.25 -0.35
N ASN A 209 11.18 9.79 -1.26
CA ASN A 209 10.67 10.59 -2.37
C ASN A 209 10.19 9.68 -3.51
N ALA A 210 9.01 9.95 -4.07
CA ALA A 210 8.46 9.15 -5.17
C ALA A 210 9.41 9.06 -6.37
N ARG A 211 10.08 10.18 -6.71
CA ARG A 211 11.06 10.27 -7.80
C ARG A 211 12.27 9.34 -7.61
N GLU A 212 12.71 9.10 -6.38
CA GLU A 212 13.85 8.21 -6.08
C GLU A 212 13.47 6.73 -6.22
N LEU A 213 12.19 6.42 -6.03
CA LEU A 213 11.64 5.10 -6.28
C LEU A 213 11.21 4.89 -7.74
N GLY A 214 11.17 5.95 -8.54
CA GLY A 214 10.67 5.92 -9.92
C GLY A 214 9.14 5.79 -10.02
N ILE A 215 8.41 6.08 -8.93
CA ILE A 215 6.94 6.07 -8.92
C ILE A 215 6.43 7.38 -9.51
N LYS A 216 5.59 7.29 -10.55
CA LYS A 216 4.95 8.44 -11.21
C LYS A 216 3.91 9.06 -10.28
N ALA A 217 4.29 10.11 -9.58
CA ALA A 217 3.43 10.96 -8.76
C ALA A 217 3.89 12.41 -8.89
N ASN A 218 3.46 13.31 -8.01
CA ASN A 218 4.11 14.61 -7.88
C ASN A 218 5.61 14.43 -7.61
N GLU A 219 6.45 15.29 -8.19
CA GLU A 219 7.91 15.24 -8.03
C GLU A 219 8.39 15.47 -6.59
N SER A 220 7.55 16.11 -5.76
CA SER A 220 7.76 16.27 -4.31
C SER A 220 7.00 15.24 -3.48
N ALA A 221 6.28 14.31 -4.11
CA ALA A 221 5.44 13.34 -3.42
C ALA A 221 6.25 12.47 -2.48
N LYS A 222 5.65 12.18 -1.33
CA LYS A 222 6.24 11.32 -0.31
C LYS A 222 5.60 9.94 -0.39
N VAL A 223 6.46 8.92 -0.38
CA VAL A 223 6.07 7.51 -0.33
C VAL A 223 6.37 7.01 1.07
N PHE A 224 5.33 6.84 1.89
CA PHE A 224 5.43 6.22 3.20
C PHE A 224 5.34 4.70 3.05
N VAL A 225 6.45 4.01 3.31
CA VAL A 225 6.47 2.54 3.35
C VAL A 225 6.21 2.09 4.78
N PHE A 226 5.19 1.24 4.95
CA PHE A 226 4.81 0.73 6.26
C PHE A 226 5.99 0.01 6.93
N PRO A 227 6.09 0.09 8.26
CA PRO A 227 7.12 -0.63 8.98
C PRO A 227 6.93 -2.15 8.87
N ASN A 228 8.00 -2.89 9.11
CA ASN A 228 8.06 -4.34 9.19
C ASN A 228 8.59 -4.74 10.60
N THR A 229 8.46 -6.01 10.96
CA THR A 229 9.06 -6.61 12.15
C THR A 229 9.76 -7.94 11.78
N GLY A 230 11.01 -7.87 11.34
CA GLY A 230 11.73 -9.05 10.88
C GLY A 230 11.33 -9.49 9.47
N SER A 231 11.76 -10.69 9.06
CA SER A 231 11.61 -11.15 7.66
C SER A 231 10.19 -11.52 7.24
N TYR A 232 9.34 -11.93 8.19
CA TYR A 232 8.05 -12.57 7.89
C TYR A 232 6.84 -11.84 8.47
N PHE A 233 7.05 -10.72 9.16
CA PHE A 233 5.96 -9.87 9.65
C PHE A 233 6.10 -8.50 8.99
N GLY A 234 5.31 -8.28 7.95
CA GLY A 234 5.42 -7.12 7.07
C GLY A 234 4.49 -5.97 7.39
N GLY A 235 4.56 -4.94 6.56
CA GLY A 235 3.74 -3.75 6.64
C GLY A 235 2.29 -3.96 6.24
N ASP A 236 2.01 -4.96 5.42
CA ASP A 236 0.67 -5.49 5.12
C ASP A 236 -0.07 -5.90 6.40
N LEU A 237 0.57 -6.72 7.23
CA LEU A 237 -0.05 -7.19 8.48
C LEU A 237 -0.21 -6.06 9.50
N ILE A 238 0.74 -5.12 9.55
CA ILE A 238 0.60 -3.89 10.35
C ILE A 238 -0.57 -3.05 9.87
N ALA A 239 -0.77 -2.92 8.55
CA ALA A 239 -1.94 -2.24 8.00
C ALA A 239 -3.24 -2.94 8.42
N GLY A 240 -3.28 -4.28 8.38
CA GLY A 240 -4.40 -5.08 8.87
C GLY A 240 -4.69 -4.87 10.37
N ILE A 241 -3.66 -4.81 11.22
CA ILE A 241 -3.80 -4.48 12.66
C ILE A 241 -4.42 -3.09 12.85
N LEU A 242 -3.91 -2.08 12.13
CA LEU A 242 -4.41 -0.70 12.25
C LEU A 242 -5.86 -0.58 11.80
N TYR A 243 -6.19 -1.23 10.68
CA TYR A 243 -7.52 -1.25 10.07
C TYR A 243 -8.55 -1.96 10.96
N SER A 244 -8.24 -3.19 11.40
CA SER A 244 -9.11 -3.97 12.31
C SER A 244 -9.30 -3.30 13.67
N GLY A 245 -8.31 -2.54 14.13
CA GLY A 245 -8.34 -1.90 15.44
C GLY A 245 -8.15 -2.88 16.61
N ILE A 246 -7.66 -4.10 16.36
CA ILE A 246 -7.31 -5.08 17.39
C ILE A 246 -6.37 -4.48 18.45
N ASN A 247 -5.47 -3.58 18.05
CA ASN A 247 -4.55 -2.87 18.93
C ASN A 247 -5.19 -1.81 19.83
N ARG A 248 -6.50 -1.56 19.68
CA ARG A 248 -7.29 -0.62 20.51
C ARG A 248 -8.42 -1.32 21.26
N SER A 249 -8.70 -2.58 20.93
CA SER A 249 -9.75 -3.37 21.56
C SER A 249 -9.32 -3.85 22.94
N GLU A 250 -10.23 -3.86 23.92
CA GLU A 250 -10.04 -4.57 25.20
C GLU A 250 -10.11 -6.09 25.02
N ASN A 251 -10.98 -6.53 24.11
CA ASN A 251 -11.28 -7.94 23.89
C ASN A 251 -10.14 -8.62 23.12
N THR A 252 -9.70 -9.77 23.61
CA THR A 252 -8.79 -10.65 22.85
C THR A 252 -9.46 -11.09 21.57
N SER A 253 -8.84 -10.77 20.44
CA SER A 253 -9.33 -11.05 19.09
C SER A 253 -8.25 -11.74 18.28
N ILE A 254 -8.64 -12.42 17.22
CA ILE A 254 -7.73 -13.01 16.24
C ILE A 254 -7.95 -12.33 14.88
N LEU A 255 -6.86 -11.90 14.26
CA LEU A 255 -6.81 -11.47 12.87
C LEU A 255 -6.06 -12.56 12.11
N VAL A 256 -6.67 -13.07 11.05
CA VAL A 256 -6.08 -14.10 10.17
C VAL A 256 -6.03 -13.51 8.78
N ASP A 257 -4.82 -13.30 8.28
CA ASP A 257 -4.56 -12.98 6.87
C ASP A 257 -4.22 -14.29 6.15
N VAL A 258 -5.02 -14.62 5.14
CA VAL A 258 -4.92 -15.89 4.41
C VAL A 258 -4.59 -15.56 2.96
N GLY A 259 -3.31 -15.66 2.61
CA GLY A 259 -2.82 -15.60 1.25
C GLY A 259 -1.88 -16.78 0.95
N THR A 260 -0.86 -16.53 0.13
CA THR A 260 0.23 -17.50 -0.12
C THR A 260 0.90 -17.95 1.19
N ASN A 261 0.99 -17.04 2.16
CA ASN A 261 1.33 -17.31 3.55
C ASN A 261 0.07 -17.19 4.41
N ALA A 262 0.08 -17.85 5.57
CA ALA A 262 -0.89 -17.57 6.62
C ALA A 262 -0.21 -16.75 7.71
N GLU A 263 -0.69 -15.54 7.90
CA GLU A 263 -0.28 -14.65 8.97
C GLU A 263 -1.40 -14.51 9.99
N VAL A 264 -1.07 -14.73 11.27
CA VAL A 264 -2.04 -14.66 12.36
C VAL A 264 -1.56 -13.66 13.40
N VAL A 265 -2.47 -12.82 13.86
CA VAL A 265 -2.26 -11.91 14.99
C VAL A 265 -3.33 -12.19 16.05
N LEU A 266 -2.90 -12.50 17.26
CA LEU A 266 -3.76 -12.72 18.42
C LEU A 266 -3.45 -11.67 19.48
N GLY A 267 -4.48 -11.04 20.04
CA GLY A 267 -4.30 -10.18 21.20
C GLY A 267 -5.32 -9.07 21.32
N ASN A 268 -4.93 -7.99 21.99
CA ASN A 268 -5.74 -6.83 22.31
C ASN A 268 -4.85 -5.58 22.48
N LYS A 269 -5.39 -4.50 23.06
CA LYS A 269 -4.64 -3.25 23.27
C LYS A 269 -3.40 -3.38 24.19
N ASN A 270 -3.35 -4.40 25.04
CA ASN A 270 -2.29 -4.57 26.05
C ASN A 270 -1.15 -5.47 25.54
N TRP A 271 -1.46 -6.41 24.66
CA TRP A 271 -0.48 -7.35 24.10
C TRP A 271 -0.92 -7.84 22.72
N LEU A 272 0.05 -8.06 21.84
CA LEU A 272 -0.15 -8.68 20.54
C LEU A 272 0.93 -9.74 20.34
N VAL A 273 0.53 -10.92 19.91
CA VAL A 273 1.42 -11.99 19.44
C VAL A 273 1.10 -12.25 17.99
N ALA A 274 2.13 -12.45 17.19
CA ALA A 274 1.96 -12.76 15.79
C ALA A 274 2.85 -13.91 15.35
N CYS A 275 2.36 -14.68 14.39
CA CYS A 275 3.12 -15.69 13.69
C CYS A 275 2.81 -15.64 12.19
N ALA A 276 3.78 -16.08 11.40
CA ALA A 276 3.62 -16.29 9.98
C ALA A 276 4.06 -17.73 9.67
N GLY A 277 3.31 -18.42 8.82
CA GLY A 277 3.59 -19.77 8.40
C GLY A 277 3.30 -19.97 6.92
N ALA A 278 3.95 -20.94 6.30
CA ALA A 278 3.61 -21.34 4.94
C ALA A 278 2.24 -22.03 4.94
N ALA A 279 1.25 -21.44 4.28
CA ALA A 279 -0.04 -22.08 4.02
C ALA A 279 -0.05 -22.80 2.66
N GLY A 280 0.63 -22.22 1.68
CA GLY A 280 0.61 -22.66 0.29
C GLY A 280 -0.60 -22.09 -0.46
N PRO A 281 -0.53 -21.96 -1.80
CA PRO A 281 -1.51 -21.23 -2.60
C PRO A 281 -2.79 -22.05 -2.89
N ALA A 282 -3.21 -22.94 -1.98
CA ALA A 282 -4.33 -23.85 -2.21
C ALA A 282 -5.64 -23.10 -2.51
N LEU A 283 -5.84 -21.95 -1.85
CA LEU A 283 -7.01 -21.09 -2.02
C LEU A 283 -6.83 -20.03 -3.12
N GLU A 284 -5.62 -19.88 -3.65
CA GLU A 284 -5.26 -18.94 -4.73
C GLU A 284 -5.17 -19.64 -6.11
N GLY A 285 -5.61 -20.90 -6.19
CA GLY A 285 -5.62 -21.70 -7.43
C GLY A 285 -4.29 -22.40 -7.75
N GLY A 286 -3.28 -22.32 -6.88
CA GLY A 286 -1.93 -22.81 -7.19
C GLY A 286 -1.68 -24.31 -6.98
N VAL A 287 -2.65 -25.06 -6.46
CA VAL A 287 -2.43 -26.47 -6.03
C VAL A 287 -3.38 -27.46 -6.71
N THR A 288 -4.54 -27.03 -7.21
CA THR A 288 -5.56 -27.94 -7.76
C THR A 288 -5.73 -27.74 -9.25
N LYS A 289 -5.96 -28.83 -10.01
CA LYS A 289 -6.09 -28.79 -11.48
C LYS A 289 -7.24 -27.90 -11.96
N MET A 290 -8.27 -27.72 -11.13
CA MET A 290 -9.45 -26.89 -11.42
C MET A 290 -9.43 -25.57 -10.65
N GLY A 291 -8.37 -25.31 -9.88
CA GLY A 291 -8.23 -24.12 -9.05
C GLY A 291 -8.03 -22.88 -9.91
N MET A 292 -8.79 -21.83 -9.63
CA MET A 292 -8.71 -20.55 -10.34
C MET A 292 -8.87 -19.38 -9.36
N VAL A 293 -8.30 -18.22 -9.71
CA VAL A 293 -8.59 -16.97 -9.00
C VAL A 293 -10.05 -16.59 -9.26
N ALA A 294 -10.73 -16.00 -8.27
CA ALA A 294 -12.11 -15.56 -8.41
C ALA A 294 -12.29 -14.61 -9.62
N GLY A 295 -13.27 -14.90 -10.45
CA GLY A 295 -13.57 -14.15 -11.66
C GLY A 295 -14.79 -14.74 -12.39
N PRO A 296 -15.24 -14.11 -13.49
CA PRO A 296 -16.44 -14.52 -14.22
C PRO A 296 -16.40 -16.00 -14.62
N GLY A 297 -17.48 -16.74 -14.32
CA GLY A 297 -17.58 -18.18 -14.59
C GLY A 297 -16.82 -19.08 -13.62
N VAL A 298 -16.11 -18.53 -12.64
CA VAL A 298 -15.45 -19.34 -11.60
C VAL A 298 -16.44 -19.65 -10.48
N ILE A 299 -16.47 -20.91 -10.04
CA ILE A 299 -17.34 -21.39 -8.96
C ILE A 299 -16.85 -20.82 -7.62
N ASP A 300 -17.70 -20.04 -6.95
CA ASP A 300 -17.41 -19.42 -5.65
C ASP A 300 -18.21 -20.02 -4.48
N ARG A 301 -19.29 -20.76 -4.77
CA ARG A 301 -20.08 -21.46 -3.75
C ARG A 301 -20.48 -22.85 -4.19
N ILE A 302 -20.38 -23.80 -3.27
CA ILE A 302 -20.76 -25.20 -3.50
C ILE A 302 -21.59 -25.68 -2.31
N SER A 303 -22.70 -26.35 -2.59
CA SER A 303 -23.49 -27.03 -1.56
C SER A 303 -23.88 -28.42 -2.03
N TYR A 304 -24.06 -29.34 -1.09
CA TYR A 304 -24.48 -30.70 -1.37
C TYR A 304 -25.82 -30.99 -0.70
N ASP A 305 -26.79 -31.44 -1.49
CA ASP A 305 -28.09 -31.86 -0.99
C ASP A 305 -28.07 -33.37 -0.74
N GLN A 306 -28.12 -33.77 0.53
CA GLN A 306 -28.13 -35.18 0.93
C GLN A 306 -29.37 -35.96 0.43
N LYS A 307 -30.50 -35.30 0.18
CA LYS A 307 -31.73 -35.98 -0.29
C LYS A 307 -31.65 -36.33 -1.76
N THR A 308 -31.20 -35.37 -2.57
CA THR A 308 -31.12 -35.54 -4.03
C THR A 308 -29.76 -36.09 -4.48
N GLN A 309 -28.78 -36.13 -3.57
CA GLN A 309 -27.40 -36.51 -3.82
C GLN A 309 -26.70 -35.67 -4.89
N ASN A 310 -27.13 -34.41 -5.06
CA ASN A 310 -26.62 -33.51 -6.08
C ASN A 310 -25.81 -32.36 -5.47
N PHE A 311 -24.80 -31.92 -6.21
CA PHE A 311 -24.11 -30.66 -5.95
C PHE A 311 -24.84 -29.50 -6.61
N ASN A 312 -25.06 -28.44 -5.86
CA ASN A 312 -25.49 -27.15 -6.38
C ASN A 312 -24.29 -26.20 -6.34
N VAL A 313 -24.02 -25.55 -7.46
CA VAL A 313 -22.89 -24.63 -7.63
C VAL A 313 -23.41 -23.27 -8.06
N HIS A 314 -22.74 -22.22 -7.59
CA HIS A 314 -22.91 -20.86 -8.09
C HIS A 314 -21.59 -20.40 -8.71
N THR A 315 -21.67 -19.69 -9.82
CA THR A 315 -20.53 -19.08 -10.50
C THR A 315 -20.64 -17.58 -10.45
N ILE A 316 -19.50 -16.90 -10.32
CA ILE A 316 -19.46 -15.45 -10.38
C ILE A 316 -19.96 -15.00 -11.76
N GLU A 317 -20.87 -14.01 -11.77
CA GLU A 317 -21.59 -13.52 -12.96
C GLU A 317 -22.52 -14.54 -13.65
N ASP A 318 -22.87 -15.65 -12.98
CA ASP A 318 -23.80 -16.68 -13.49
C ASP A 318 -23.38 -17.27 -14.86
N LEU A 319 -22.08 -17.26 -15.16
CA LEU A 319 -21.52 -17.80 -16.42
C LEU A 319 -21.21 -19.30 -16.30
N PRO A 320 -21.08 -20.03 -17.43
CA PRO A 320 -20.68 -21.44 -17.42
C PRO A 320 -19.38 -21.68 -16.62
N PRO A 321 -19.31 -22.76 -15.81
CA PRO A 321 -18.20 -22.99 -14.90
C PRO A 321 -16.89 -23.27 -15.63
N ILE A 322 -15.83 -22.52 -15.32
CA ILE A 322 -14.49 -22.69 -15.89
C ILE A 322 -13.43 -23.14 -14.88
N GLY A 323 -13.76 -23.13 -13.58
CA GLY A 323 -12.88 -23.53 -12.48
C GLY A 323 -13.53 -23.26 -11.12
N ILE A 324 -12.77 -23.45 -10.04
CA ILE A 324 -13.22 -23.27 -8.64
C ILE A 324 -12.26 -22.33 -7.93
N CYS A 325 -12.77 -21.29 -7.26
CA CYS A 325 -11.94 -20.41 -6.45
C CYS A 325 -11.82 -20.87 -4.99
N GLY A 326 -11.02 -20.17 -4.19
CA GLY A 326 -10.76 -20.54 -2.80
C GLY A 326 -12.02 -20.76 -1.96
N SER A 327 -13.03 -19.88 -2.05
CA SER A 327 -14.29 -20.06 -1.31
C SER A 327 -15.04 -21.32 -1.76
N GLY A 328 -15.10 -21.58 -3.07
CA GLY A 328 -15.69 -22.80 -3.61
C GLY A 328 -14.95 -24.07 -3.18
N LEU A 329 -13.62 -24.02 -3.08
CA LEU A 329 -12.81 -25.16 -2.59
C LEU A 329 -13.07 -25.46 -1.11
N ILE A 330 -13.24 -24.42 -0.27
CA ILE A 330 -13.60 -24.57 1.14
C ILE A 330 -14.98 -25.23 1.25
N ASP A 331 -15.97 -24.70 0.52
CA ASP A 331 -17.32 -25.23 0.47
C ASP A 331 -17.35 -26.69 0.00
N LEU A 332 -16.59 -27.02 -1.05
CA LEU A 332 -16.49 -28.37 -1.57
C LEU A 332 -15.89 -29.33 -0.54
N ALA A 333 -14.78 -28.95 0.10
CA ALA A 333 -14.15 -29.77 1.13
C ALA A 333 -15.11 -30.02 2.29
N ALA A 334 -15.81 -28.98 2.77
CA ALA A 334 -16.82 -29.11 3.81
C ALA A 334 -17.99 -30.02 3.37
N ALA A 335 -18.50 -29.85 2.16
CA ALA A 335 -19.59 -30.65 1.62
C ALA A 335 -19.22 -32.13 1.47
N LEU A 336 -18.02 -32.42 0.96
CA LEU A 336 -17.50 -33.79 0.83
C LEU A 336 -17.33 -34.46 2.20
N PHE A 337 -16.79 -33.73 3.19
CA PHE A 337 -16.62 -34.26 4.54
C PHE A 337 -17.97 -34.51 5.22
N LEU A 338 -18.88 -33.53 5.20
CA LEU A 338 -20.20 -33.64 5.83
C LEU A 338 -21.11 -34.68 5.16
N SER A 339 -20.83 -35.04 3.91
CA SER A 339 -21.53 -36.13 3.20
C SER A 339 -20.85 -37.50 3.35
N GLY A 340 -19.71 -37.58 4.05
CA GLY A 340 -18.96 -38.82 4.24
C GLY A 340 -18.27 -39.34 2.98
N MET A 341 -18.06 -38.48 1.97
CA MET A 341 -17.31 -38.84 0.76
C MET A 341 -15.79 -38.81 0.97
N ILE A 342 -15.33 -38.07 1.97
CA ILE A 342 -13.93 -38.00 2.43
C ILE A 342 -13.90 -38.06 3.97
N ASP A 343 -12.78 -38.50 4.55
CA ASP A 343 -12.57 -38.70 5.99
C ASP A 343 -11.55 -37.73 6.63
#